data_AF-A0A2V5V7F8-F1
#
_entry.id   AF-A0A2V5V7F8-F1
#
_cell.length_a   1.000
_cell.length_b   1.000
_cell.length_c   1.000
_cell.angle_alpha   90.00
_cell.angle_beta   90.00
_cell.angle_gamma   90.00
#
_symmetry.space_group_name_H-M   'P 1'
#
loop_
_entity.id
_entity.type
_entity.pdbx_description
1 polymer ?
#
loop_
_entity_poly.entity_id
_entity_poly.type
_entity_poly.pdbx_seq_one_letter_code
_entity_poly.pdbx_strand_id
1 'polypeptide(L)'
;VFWISSRTKRFLFNRFLVHSGLDRALQYAIAQIVSNVVLVVGVLIVLENTGIHLGALAVFAGAVGVGVGFGLQNIASNFISGLVILAERPITIGDRVEVAGITGQVQQIRARSTVIRTNDNISMIVPNTKFID
;
A
#
# COMPACT_ATOMS: atom_id res chain seq x y z
N VAL A 1 5.70 27.19 -4.86
CA VAL A 1 5.07 25.84 -4.92
C VAL A 1 5.50 25.03 -6.14
N PHE A 2 5.33 25.54 -7.36
CA PHE A 2 5.70 24.82 -8.60
C PHE A 2 7.18 24.44 -8.69
N TRP A 3 8.07 25.30 -8.18
CA TRP A 3 9.50 25.01 -8.10
C TRP A 3 9.83 23.96 -7.02
N ILE A 4 9.09 23.95 -5.91
CA ILE A 4 9.26 22.99 -4.80
C ILE A 4 8.80 21.59 -5.25
N SER A 5 7.64 21.47 -5.91
CA SER A 5 7.16 20.18 -6.43
C SER A 5 8.13 19.58 -7.46
N SER A 6 8.68 20.42 -8.34
CA SER A 6 9.68 20.03 -9.33
C SER A 6 11.00 19.56 -8.70
N ARG A 7 11.41 20.16 -7.57
CA ARG A 7 12.62 19.79 -6.83
C ARG A 7 12.43 18.51 -6.03
N THR A 8 11.25 18.29 -5.45
CA THR A 8 10.91 17.05 -4.74
C THR A 8 10.87 15.84 -5.68
N LYS A 9 10.32 16.00 -6.90
CA LYS A 9 10.40 14.96 -7.95
C LYS A 9 11.84 14.54 -8.23
N ARG A 10 12.72 15.52 -8.50
CA ARG A 10 14.14 15.26 -8.78
C ARG A 10 14.88 14.65 -7.59
N PHE A 11 14.54 15.04 -6.36
CA PHE A 11 15.15 14.49 -5.14
C PHE A 11 14.76 13.01 -4.90
N LEU A 12 13.47 12.67 -5.04
CA LEU A 12 12.98 11.30 -4.91
C LEU A 12 13.55 10.37 -5.98
N PHE A 13 13.59 10.83 -7.23
CA PHE A 13 14.16 10.06 -8.34
C PHE A 13 15.67 9.83 -8.17
N ASN A 14 16.44 10.86 -7.81
CA ASN A 14 17.91 10.76 -7.82
C ASN A 14 18.51 10.07 -6.58
N ARG A 15 17.78 9.94 -5.47
CA ARG A 15 18.40 9.49 -4.19
C ARG A 15 17.82 8.22 -3.60
N PHE A 16 16.50 7.97 -3.73
CA PHE A 16 15.85 6.84 -3.07
C PHE A 16 15.41 5.74 -4.04
N LEU A 17 14.72 6.07 -5.13
CA LEU A 17 14.06 5.06 -5.98
C LEU A 17 15.00 4.28 -6.90
N VAL A 18 16.07 4.91 -7.41
CA VAL A 18 17.03 4.26 -8.33
C VAL A 18 17.79 3.09 -7.70
N HIS A 19 17.95 3.09 -6.38
CA HIS A 19 18.68 2.03 -5.65
C HIS A 19 17.74 0.99 -5.00
N SER A 20 16.42 1.09 -5.18
CA SER A 20 15.46 0.21 -4.49
C SER A 20 15.21 -1.14 -5.18
N GLY A 21 15.78 -1.38 -6.38
CA GLY A 21 15.50 -2.58 -7.18
C GLY A 21 14.06 -2.66 -7.73
N LEU A 22 13.26 -1.60 -7.59
CA LEU A 22 11.87 -1.53 -8.07
C LEU A 22 11.82 -1.36 -9.60
N ASP A 23 10.79 -1.90 -10.24
CA ASP A 23 10.56 -1.70 -11.68
C ASP A 23 10.35 -0.21 -12.01
N ARG A 24 10.85 0.24 -13.16
CA ARG A 24 10.81 1.64 -13.62
C ARG A 24 9.38 2.20 -13.64
N ALA A 25 8.40 1.38 -14.02
CA ALA A 25 6.99 1.76 -14.03
C ALA A 25 6.51 2.11 -12.61
N LEU A 26 6.91 1.31 -11.62
CA LEU A 26 6.51 1.49 -10.22
C LEU A 26 7.23 2.69 -9.59
N GLN A 27 8.51 2.90 -9.93
CA GLN A 27 9.25 4.10 -9.53
C GLN A 27 8.59 5.38 -10.08
N TYR A 28 8.22 5.38 -11.35
CA TYR A 28 7.54 6.52 -11.97
C TYR A 28 6.19 6.81 -11.32
N ALA A 29 5.38 5.77 -11.10
CA ALA A 29 4.08 5.90 -10.45
C ALA A 29 4.20 6.50 -9.03
N ILE A 30 5.12 6.00 -8.22
CA ILE A 30 5.37 6.52 -6.87
C ILE A 30 5.82 7.98 -6.93
N ALA A 31 6.81 8.30 -7.76
CA ALA A 31 7.33 9.65 -7.88
C ALA A 31 6.25 10.64 -8.34
N GLN A 32 5.38 10.22 -9.25
CA GLN A 32 4.25 11.02 -9.72
C GLN A 32 3.24 11.29 -8.60
N ILE A 33 2.83 10.25 -7.86
CA ILE A 33 1.88 10.38 -6.75
C ILE A 33 2.44 11.32 -5.68
N VAL A 34 3.69 11.09 -5.23
CA VAL A 34 4.30 11.92 -4.18
C VAL A 34 4.45 13.37 -4.65
N SER A 35 4.84 13.60 -5.90
CA SER A 35 4.92 14.94 -6.47
C SER A 35 3.60 15.69 -6.44
N ASN A 36 2.50 14.99 -6.75
CA ASN A 36 1.17 15.59 -6.79
C ASN A 36 0.71 15.93 -5.36
N VAL A 37 0.96 15.05 -4.39
CA VAL A 37 0.68 15.32 -2.97
C VAL A 37 1.44 16.56 -2.49
N VAL A 38 2.75 16.64 -2.77
CA VAL A 38 3.58 17.79 -2.39
C VAL A 38 3.09 19.08 -3.04
N LEU A 39 2.67 19.01 -4.31
CA LEU A 39 2.09 20.16 -5.01
C LEU A 39 0.81 20.62 -4.31
N VAL A 40 -0.13 19.70 -4.04
CA VAL A 40 -1.41 20.02 -3.38
C VAL A 40 -1.19 20.63 -2.00
N VAL A 41 -0.35 20.01 -1.17
CA VAL A 41 -0.02 20.54 0.17
C VAL A 41 0.63 21.92 0.07
N GLY A 42 1.57 22.10 -0.86
CA GLY A 42 2.21 23.41 -1.06
C GLY A 42 1.23 24.49 -1.52
N VAL A 43 0.23 24.15 -2.35
CA VAL A 43 -0.85 25.07 -2.73
C VAL A 43 -1.69 25.44 -1.51
N LEU A 44 -2.12 24.48 -0.71
CA LEU A 44 -2.92 24.73 0.51
C LEU A 44 -2.20 25.69 1.46
N ILE A 45 -0.91 25.47 1.72
CA ILE A 45 -0.11 26.36 2.57
C ILE A 45 -0.11 27.81 2.04
N VAL A 46 0.04 28.01 0.72
CA VAL A 46 0.01 29.37 0.14
C VAL A 46 -1.36 30.03 0.30
N LEU A 47 -2.45 29.29 0.06
CA LEU A 47 -3.81 29.83 0.20
C LEU A 47 -4.09 30.27 1.65
N GLU A 48 -3.65 29.47 2.63
CA GLU A 48 -3.79 29.81 4.05
C GLU A 48 -3.06 31.11 4.39
N ASN A 49 -1.83 31.29 3.90
CA ASN A 49 -1.04 32.50 4.12
C ASN A 49 -1.64 33.76 3.45
N THR A 50 -2.48 33.60 2.42
CA THR A 50 -3.20 34.72 1.79
C THR A 50 -4.49 35.12 2.52
N GLY A 51 -4.80 34.49 3.65
CA GLY A 51 -6.02 34.76 4.43
C GLY A 51 -7.28 34.07 3.87
N ILE A 52 -7.13 33.12 2.95
CA ILE A 52 -8.25 32.33 2.43
C ILE A 52 -8.58 31.23 3.45
N HIS A 53 -9.82 31.18 3.91
CA HIS A 53 -10.29 30.13 4.81
C HIS A 53 -10.39 28.78 4.10
N LEU A 54 -9.55 27.83 4.50
CA LEU A 54 -9.48 26.49 3.92
C LEU A 54 -10.57 25.53 4.42
N GLY A 55 -11.53 25.97 5.23
CA GLY A 55 -12.51 25.10 5.89
C GLY A 55 -13.26 24.18 4.91
N ALA A 56 -13.81 24.72 3.83
CA ALA A 56 -14.51 23.91 2.83
C ALA A 56 -13.59 22.92 2.10
N LEU A 57 -12.36 23.33 1.77
CA LEU A 57 -11.35 22.47 1.16
C LEU A 57 -10.93 21.33 2.10
N ALA A 58 -10.82 21.61 3.40
CA ALA A 58 -10.48 20.61 4.41
C ALA A 58 -11.60 19.55 4.56
N VAL A 59 -12.87 19.97 4.59
CA VAL A 59 -14.01 19.03 4.61
C VAL A 59 -14.01 18.16 3.36
N PHE A 60 -13.82 18.75 2.18
CA PHE A 60 -13.74 18.00 0.93
C PHE A 60 -12.57 17.03 0.90
N ALA A 61 -11.37 17.48 1.31
CA ALA A 61 -10.19 16.64 1.42
C ALA A 61 -10.40 15.50 2.42
N GLY A 62 -11.11 15.74 3.53
CA GLY A 62 -11.51 14.72 4.48
C GLY A 62 -12.41 13.65 3.85
N ALA A 63 -13.46 14.07 3.13
CA ALA A 63 -14.35 13.14 2.42
C ALA A 63 -13.62 12.30 1.37
N VAL A 64 -12.75 12.93 0.56
CA VAL A 64 -11.90 12.22 -0.42
C VAL A 64 -10.95 11.25 0.29
N GLY A 65 -10.32 11.69 1.38
CA GLY A 65 -9.39 10.88 2.16
C GLY A 65 -10.05 9.64 2.75
N VAL A 66 -11.26 9.77 3.29
CA VAL A 66 -12.08 8.65 3.76
C VAL A 66 -12.41 7.70 2.62
N GLY A 67 -12.85 8.21 1.47
CA GLY A 67 -13.13 7.38 0.29
C GLY A 67 -11.91 6.59 -0.21
N VAL A 68 -10.74 7.23 -0.25
CA VAL A 68 -9.46 6.57 -0.60
C VAL A 68 -9.09 5.52 0.46
N GLY A 69 -9.27 5.82 1.74
CA GLY A 69 -9.04 4.89 2.84
C GLY A 69 -9.88 3.62 2.72
N PHE A 70 -11.17 3.77 2.44
CA PHE A 70 -12.06 2.64 2.16
C PHE A 70 -11.61 1.83 0.93
N GLY A 71 -11.19 2.51 -0.16
CA GLY A 71 -10.68 1.82 -1.34
C GLY A 71 -9.40 1.02 -1.10
N LEU A 72 -8.55 1.46 -0.17
CA LEU A 72 -7.28 0.80 0.19
C LEU A 72 -7.40 -0.19 1.36
N GLN A 73 -8.55 -0.25 2.04
CA GLN A 73 -8.76 -1.02 3.25
C GLN A 73 -8.34 -2.49 3.10
N ASN A 74 -8.76 -3.14 2.00
CA ASN A 74 -8.43 -4.55 1.74
C ASN A 74 -6.92 -4.77 1.56
N ILE A 75 -6.22 -3.84 0.90
CA ILE A 75 -4.77 -3.95 0.70
C ILE A 75 -4.05 -3.79 2.03
N ALA A 76 -4.44 -2.80 2.83
CA ALA A 76 -3.89 -2.54 4.14
C ALA A 76 -4.12 -3.72 5.09
N SER A 77 -5.34 -4.25 5.13
CA SER A 77 -5.71 -5.40 5.96
C SER A 77 -4.84 -6.62 5.62
N ASN A 78 -4.74 -6.99 4.34
CA ASN A 78 -3.90 -8.10 3.90
C ASN A 78 -2.41 -7.91 4.23
N PHE A 79 -1.92 -6.67 4.13
CA PHE A 79 -0.54 -6.36 4.46
C PHE A 79 -0.28 -6.53 5.97
N ILE A 80 -1.17 -5.99 6.81
CA ILE A 80 -1.09 -6.12 8.26
C ILE A 80 -1.20 -7.60 8.66
N SER A 81 -2.16 -8.35 8.11
CA SER A 81 -2.27 -9.80 8.35
C SER A 81 -0.99 -10.54 7.96
N GLY A 82 -0.35 -10.15 6.84
CA GLY A 82 0.95 -10.70 6.46
C GLY A 82 2.06 -10.44 7.49
N LEU A 83 2.13 -9.23 8.05
CA LEU A 83 3.07 -8.91 9.12
C LEU A 83 2.79 -9.69 10.40
N VAL A 84 1.52 -9.82 10.78
CA VAL A 84 1.09 -10.62 11.95
C VAL A 84 1.50 -12.08 11.77
N ILE A 85 1.23 -12.68 10.60
CA ILE A 85 1.65 -14.05 10.30
C ILE A 85 3.17 -14.21 10.45
N LEU A 86 3.96 -13.24 9.98
CA LEU A 86 5.41 -13.32 10.08
C LEU A 86 5.93 -13.13 11.52
N ALA A 87 5.28 -12.26 12.29
CA ALA A 87 5.67 -11.93 13.66
C ALA A 87 5.29 -13.03 14.66
N GLU A 88 4.04 -13.49 14.61
CA GLU A 88 3.48 -14.47 15.55
C GLU A 88 3.63 -15.91 15.07
N ARG A 89 3.89 -16.12 13.77
CA ARG A 89 4.03 -17.44 13.14
C ARG A 89 2.88 -18.42 13.46
N PRO A 90 1.60 -18.02 13.33
CA PRO A 90 0.46 -18.93 13.51
C PRO A 90 0.45 -20.05 12.45
N ILE A 91 1.06 -19.79 11.28
CA ILE A 91 1.31 -20.75 10.21
C ILE A 91 2.73 -20.56 9.68
N THR A 92 3.38 -21.66 9.28
CA THR A 92 4.72 -21.69 8.71
C THR A 92 4.71 -22.37 7.34
N ILE A 93 5.71 -22.07 6.51
CA ILE A 93 5.92 -22.77 5.24
C ILE A 93 6.13 -24.26 5.52
N GLY A 94 5.34 -25.10 4.85
CA GLY A 94 5.31 -26.55 5.06
C GLY A 94 4.10 -27.02 5.86
N ASP A 95 3.39 -26.13 6.56
CA ASP A 95 2.20 -26.50 7.33
C ASP A 95 1.03 -26.86 6.40
N ARG A 96 0.23 -27.83 6.83
CA ARG A 96 -1.00 -28.22 6.14
C ARG A 96 -2.17 -27.54 6.84
N VAL A 97 -2.88 -26.71 6.09
CA VAL A 97 -3.92 -25.81 6.60
C VAL A 97 -5.19 -25.95 5.79
N GLU A 98 -6.32 -25.64 6.43
CA GLU A 98 -7.61 -25.47 5.77
C GLU A 98 -8.07 -24.04 5.99
N VAL A 99 -8.24 -23.28 4.90
CA VAL A 99 -8.62 -21.87 4.96
C VAL A 99 -9.53 -21.54 3.79
N ALA A 100 -10.61 -20.80 4.05
CA ALA A 100 -11.60 -20.42 3.04
C ALA A 100 -12.11 -21.60 2.19
N GLY A 101 -12.28 -22.79 2.80
CA GLY A 101 -12.73 -24.01 2.13
C GLY A 101 -11.65 -24.68 1.24
N ILE A 102 -10.40 -24.26 1.36
CA ILE A 102 -9.25 -24.82 0.62
C ILE A 102 -8.33 -25.53 1.61
N THR A 103 -8.13 -26.83 1.41
CA THR A 103 -7.17 -27.63 2.18
C THR A 103 -5.89 -27.84 1.36
N GLY A 104 -4.73 -27.54 1.94
CA GLY A 104 -3.45 -27.72 1.27
C GLY A 104 -2.24 -27.39 2.12
N GLN A 105 -1.05 -27.44 1.53
CA GLN A 105 0.21 -27.13 2.19
C GLN A 105 0.68 -25.70 1.85
N VAL A 106 1.08 -24.93 2.86
CA VAL A 106 1.65 -23.59 2.69
C VAL A 106 3.00 -23.69 1.98
N GLN A 107 3.11 -23.07 0.80
CA GLN A 107 4.36 -23.04 0.03
C GLN A 107 5.15 -21.74 0.23
N GLN A 108 4.45 -20.60 0.30
CA GLN A 108 5.10 -19.31 0.37
C GLN A 108 4.17 -18.30 1.05
N ILE A 109 4.69 -17.56 2.02
CA ILE A 109 4.01 -16.42 2.64
C ILE A 109 4.59 -15.15 2.01
N ARG A 110 3.74 -14.34 1.39
CA ARG A 110 4.09 -13.02 0.82
C ARG A 110 3.43 -11.92 1.63
N ALA A 111 3.80 -10.67 1.34
CA ALA A 111 3.31 -9.50 2.08
C ALA A 111 1.77 -9.38 2.13
N ARG A 112 1.04 -9.78 1.08
CA ARG A 112 -0.43 -9.62 0.99
C ARG A 112 -1.21 -10.91 0.76
N SER A 113 -0.51 -11.99 0.47
CA SER A 113 -1.13 -13.28 0.19
C SER A 113 -0.19 -14.43 0.51
N THR A 114 -0.78 -15.59 0.75
CA THR A 114 -0.09 -16.84 0.99
C THR A 114 -0.45 -17.82 -0.12
N VAL A 115 0.55 -18.52 -0.63
CA VAL A 115 0.40 -19.53 -1.68
C VAL A 115 0.24 -20.89 -1.01
N ILE A 116 -0.90 -21.54 -1.24
CA ILE A 116 -1.22 -22.88 -0.75
C ILE A 116 -1.23 -23.83 -1.94
N ARG A 117 -0.62 -25.00 -1.79
CA ARG A 117 -0.73 -26.09 -2.76
C ARG A 117 -1.72 -27.14 -2.28
N THR A 118 -2.79 -27.35 -3.02
CA THR A 118 -3.82 -28.35 -2.70
C THR A 118 -3.30 -29.78 -2.93
N ASN A 119 -4.08 -30.78 -2.51
CA ASN A 119 -3.75 -32.20 -2.74
C ASN A 119 -3.72 -32.57 -4.21
N ASP A 120 -4.51 -31.87 -5.02
CA ASP A 120 -4.52 -32.03 -6.48
C ASP A 120 -3.35 -31.29 -7.15
N ASN A 121 -2.36 -30.85 -6.37
CA ASN A 121 -1.16 -30.16 -6.83
C ASN A 121 -1.43 -28.80 -7.50
N ILE A 122 -2.53 -28.13 -7.13
CA ILE A 122 -2.92 -26.81 -7.64
C ILE A 122 -2.43 -25.72 -6.68
N SER A 123 -1.72 -24.71 -7.19
CA SER A 123 -1.30 -23.54 -6.41
C SER A 123 -2.41 -22.49 -6.35
N MET A 124 -2.94 -22.28 -5.15
CA MET A 124 -3.97 -21.29 -4.84
C MET A 124 -3.35 -20.09 -4.12
N ILE A 125 -3.72 -18.87 -4.54
CA ILE A 125 -3.29 -17.63 -3.89
C ILE A 125 -4.41 -17.18 -2.95
N VAL A 126 -4.15 -17.23 -1.65
CA VAL A 126 -5.13 -16.88 -0.61
C VAL A 126 -4.74 -15.54 0.02
N PRO A 127 -5.66 -14.57 0.13
CA PRO A 127 -5.41 -13.30 0.84
C PRO A 127 -5.02 -13.57 2.30
N ASN A 128 -4.03 -12.85 2.82
CA ASN A 128 -3.54 -13.05 4.19
C ASN A 128 -4.61 -12.80 5.25
N THR A 129 -5.60 -11.94 4.98
CA THR A 129 -6.69 -11.70 5.95
C THR A 129 -7.43 -12.99 6.30
N LYS A 130 -7.57 -13.93 5.36
CA LYS A 130 -8.29 -15.19 5.58
C LYS A 130 -7.67 -16.11 6.63
N PHE A 131 -6.42 -15.87 7.04
CA PHE A 131 -5.75 -16.64 8.09
C PHE A 131 -5.86 -16.00 9.47
N ILE A 132 -6.35 -14.76 9.54
CA ILE A 132 -6.46 -13.97 10.77
C ILE A 132 -7.93 -13.65 11.09
N ASP A 133 -8.79 -13.61 10.07
CA ASP A 133 -10.25 -13.43 10.16
C ASP A 133 -10.96 -14.60 10.86
#